data_AF-A0A952IAR4-F1
#
_entry.id   AF-A0A952IAR4-F1
#
_cell.length_a   1.000
_cell.length_b   1.000
_cell.length_c   1.000
_cell.angle_alpha   90.00
_cell.angle_beta   90.00
_cell.angle_gamma   90.00
#
_symmetry.space_group_name_H-M   'P 1'
#
loop_
_entity.id
_entity.type
_entity.pdbx_description
1 polymer ?
#
loop_
_entity_poly.entity_id
_entity_poly.type
_entity_poly.pdbx_seq_one_letter_code
_entity_poly.pdbx_strand_id
1 'polypeptide(L)'
;MSLARRFAMGMISGAGSVVVKNLLNIALFPVLIHILGVELFSLYMLVVSIQEISLLLDLGFTNAIVTMLAGAEGQQDTNKSREILKMGHLIFICLASLVIVVGLTIAPMFPDIFSIDEDLRDISRLAATFVMIETAITLYATYYQGVLLSHYLNQWTNVGETLYVLFGTGLGVGLLIMGYGLEGVLVARLLGAIARDSVILYQAFKIEPLVFWSNAPIRMERFKEMVRLTIHAMMLNISVIVSHKIDAVVIARFLPLVQVGYYEIVFRFLGRIIELCRRLSEGLFPLFSRLKSTDNSTMARQVFLRVSAFNSMLVSIMLVLFVGFYPPLFAFFTAGEMEIGPTWPVLAAAVPIVWSSVMQIPASFYLYTSGKEKFLSISSLITAVSNVTLSILLVKPMGILGVAFGTMVPQFTQHQGSLIVEACREMKIPIWHYYSKVHGPVLCLVALNYGIIQLLTPTLSWGPHPLFVVGIAGILLMVLSAWAWFVWTGTEEEKVFFREKILTKLPVRN
;
A
#
# COMPACT_ATOMS: atom_id res chain seq x y z
N MET A 1 -10.00 28.10 15.58
CA MET A 1 -9.26 27.87 14.32
C MET A 1 -10.26 27.62 13.20
N SER A 2 -10.19 28.34 12.07
CA SER A 2 -11.13 28.18 10.95
C SER A 2 -10.97 26.82 10.25
N LEU A 3 -12.07 26.32 9.64
CA LEU A 3 -12.12 25.06 8.91
C LEU A 3 -11.04 25.00 7.80
N ALA A 4 -10.89 26.09 7.05
CA ALA A 4 -9.87 26.23 6.01
C ALA A 4 -8.43 26.06 6.53
N ARG A 5 -8.14 26.59 7.73
CA ARG A 5 -6.80 26.46 8.34
C ARG A 5 -6.53 25.04 8.86
N ARG A 6 -7.55 24.34 9.38
CA ARG A 6 -7.44 22.92 9.78
C ARG A 6 -7.13 22.04 8.56
N PHE A 7 -7.86 22.27 7.47
CA PHE A 7 -7.66 21.55 6.21
C PHE A 7 -6.25 21.79 5.62
N ALA A 8 -5.80 23.05 5.55
CA ALA A 8 -4.48 23.39 5.02
C ALA A 8 -3.33 22.76 5.83
N MET A 9 -3.39 22.78 7.15
CA MET A 9 -2.37 22.13 7.99
C MET A 9 -2.42 20.60 7.90
N GLY A 10 -3.61 20.02 7.72
CA GLY A 10 -3.76 18.60 7.40
C GLY A 10 -3.05 18.20 6.10
N MET A 11 -3.17 19.00 5.04
CA MET A 11 -2.49 18.73 3.76
C MET A 11 -0.97 18.86 3.86
N ILE A 12 -0.45 19.94 4.47
CA ILE A 12 1.00 20.18 4.58
C ILE A 12 1.66 19.10 5.45
N SER A 13 1.05 18.79 6.61
CA SER A 13 1.55 17.72 7.48
C SER A 13 1.49 16.36 6.79
N GLY A 14 0.46 16.09 6.00
CA GLY A 14 0.33 14.85 5.23
C GLY A 14 1.44 14.69 4.19
N ALA A 15 1.72 15.74 3.42
CA ALA A 15 2.78 15.72 2.42
C ALA A 15 4.17 15.53 3.04
N GLY A 16 4.49 16.29 4.10
CA GLY A 16 5.77 16.15 4.82
C GLY A 16 5.93 14.78 5.46
N SER A 17 4.88 14.27 6.11
CA SER A 17 4.88 12.96 6.77
C SER A 17 5.15 11.83 5.75
N VAL A 18 4.49 11.85 4.59
CA VAL A 18 4.71 10.84 3.54
C VAL A 18 6.16 10.80 3.08
N VAL A 19 6.78 11.96 2.81
CA VAL A 19 8.16 12.01 2.31
C VAL A 19 9.13 11.45 3.35
N VAL A 20 9.01 11.92 4.59
CA VAL A 20 9.85 11.44 5.71
C VAL A 20 9.69 9.94 5.90
N LYS A 21 8.45 9.43 5.93
CA LYS A 21 8.17 8.00 6.12
C LYS A 21 8.75 7.14 5.01
N ASN A 22 8.63 7.56 3.75
CA ASN A 22 9.13 6.78 2.63
C ASN A 22 10.66 6.74 2.61
N LEU A 23 11.33 7.86 2.88
CA LEU A 23 12.79 7.92 2.95
C LEU A 23 13.34 7.08 4.11
N LEU A 24 12.74 7.20 5.30
CA LEU A 24 13.15 6.44 6.48
C LEU A 24 12.94 4.93 6.30
N ASN A 25 11.80 4.52 5.73
CA ASN A 25 11.55 3.11 5.45
C ASN A 25 12.58 2.53 4.46
N ILE A 26 12.92 3.25 3.39
CA ILE A 26 13.91 2.78 2.41
C ILE A 26 15.30 2.64 3.04
N ALA A 27 15.68 3.57 3.92
CA ALA A 27 16.98 3.54 4.60
C ALA A 27 17.08 2.47 5.71
N LEU A 28 15.94 2.08 6.30
CA LEU A 28 15.91 1.15 7.42
C LEU A 28 16.19 -0.31 7.00
N PHE A 29 15.73 -0.73 5.83
CA PHE A 29 15.87 -2.13 5.38
C PHE A 29 17.32 -2.63 5.31
N PRO A 30 18.26 -1.91 4.66
CA PRO A 30 19.67 -2.33 4.63
C PRO A 30 20.27 -2.45 6.04
N VAL A 31 19.93 -1.52 6.95
CA VAL A 31 20.44 -1.53 8.32
C VAL A 31 19.90 -2.72 9.11
N LEU A 32 18.60 -3.01 8.98
CA LEU A 32 17.99 -4.19 9.62
C LEU A 32 18.65 -5.47 9.14
N ILE A 33 18.81 -5.64 7.82
CA ILE A 33 19.38 -6.86 7.23
C ILE A 33 20.84 -7.01 7.64
N HIS A 34 21.64 -5.94 7.60
CA HIS A 34 23.06 -5.98 7.94
C HIS A 34 23.32 -6.32 9.42
N ILE A 35 22.52 -5.78 10.34
CA ILE A 35 22.73 -6.00 11.78
C ILE A 35 22.07 -7.29 12.27
N LEU A 36 20.85 -7.59 11.80
CA LEU A 36 20.08 -8.76 12.26
C LEU A 36 20.44 -10.05 11.52
N GLY A 37 20.99 -9.95 10.31
CA GLY A 37 21.08 -11.07 9.39
C GLY A 37 19.72 -11.44 8.78
N VAL A 38 19.76 -12.39 7.85
CA VAL A 38 18.62 -12.73 6.99
C VAL A 38 17.48 -13.43 7.73
N GLU A 39 17.80 -14.27 8.73
CA GLU A 39 16.81 -15.05 9.48
C GLU A 39 15.93 -14.18 10.38
N LEU A 40 16.55 -13.36 11.24
CA LEU A 40 15.84 -12.42 12.11
C LEU A 40 15.12 -11.33 11.31
N PHE A 41 15.69 -10.89 10.18
CA PHE A 41 14.98 -10.02 9.25
C PHE A 41 13.72 -10.71 8.71
N SER A 42 13.81 -11.97 8.31
CA SER A 42 12.67 -12.74 7.78
C SER A 42 11.60 -12.99 8.85
N LEU A 43 12.00 -13.21 10.11
CA LEU A 43 11.10 -13.25 11.26
C LEU A 43 10.37 -11.91 11.44
N TYR A 44 11.11 -10.80 11.40
CA TYR A 44 10.54 -9.45 11.47
C TYR A 44 9.52 -9.22 10.35
N MET A 45 9.84 -9.63 9.13
CA MET A 45 8.94 -9.54 7.98
C MET A 45 7.64 -10.33 8.19
N LEU A 46 7.74 -11.56 8.71
CA LEU A 46 6.57 -12.39 9.00
C LEU A 46 5.66 -11.72 10.04
N VAL A 47 6.20 -11.29 11.18
CA VAL A 47 5.37 -10.70 12.24
C VAL A 47 4.75 -9.37 11.80
N VAL A 48 5.46 -8.55 11.01
CA VAL A 48 4.92 -7.32 10.43
C VAL A 48 3.80 -7.64 9.43
N SER A 49 3.92 -8.66 8.59
CA SER A 49 2.84 -9.04 7.67
C SER A 49 1.61 -9.56 8.43
N ILE A 50 1.78 -10.29 9.54
CA ILE A 50 0.67 -10.70 10.42
C ILE A 50 0.01 -9.48 11.09
N GLN A 51 0.80 -8.49 11.52
CA GLN A 51 0.27 -7.23 12.04
C GLN A 51 -0.61 -6.52 11.01
N GLU A 52 -0.10 -6.36 9.79
CA GLU A 52 -0.79 -5.67 8.70
C GLU A 52 -2.13 -6.37 8.35
N ILE A 53 -2.16 -7.71 8.38
CA ILE A 53 -3.41 -8.48 8.26
C ILE A 53 -4.31 -8.25 9.47
N SER A 54 -3.78 -8.26 10.68
CA SER A 54 -4.58 -8.13 11.91
C SER A 54 -5.26 -6.76 12.03
N LEU A 55 -4.64 -5.70 11.50
CA LEU A 55 -5.26 -4.38 11.42
C LEU A 55 -6.47 -4.32 10.47
N LEU A 56 -6.71 -5.33 9.62
CA LEU A 56 -7.96 -5.46 8.86
C LEU A 56 -9.19 -5.64 9.73
N LEU A 57 -9.01 -6.05 10.99
CA LEU A 57 -10.11 -6.18 11.94
C LEU A 57 -10.81 -4.84 12.23
N ASP A 58 -10.26 -3.70 11.80
CA ASP A 58 -11.02 -2.42 11.73
C ASP A 58 -12.30 -2.59 10.91
N LEU A 59 -12.34 -3.48 9.91
CA LEU A 59 -13.54 -3.79 9.14
C LEU A 59 -14.20 -2.55 8.49
N GLY A 60 -13.42 -1.47 8.34
CA GLY A 60 -13.90 -0.16 7.86
C GLY A 60 -14.71 0.65 8.86
N PHE A 61 -14.87 0.20 10.12
CA PHE A 61 -15.64 0.91 11.14
C PHE A 61 -15.12 2.32 11.40
N THR A 62 -13.82 2.55 11.24
CA THR A 62 -13.24 3.90 11.31
C THR A 62 -13.93 4.86 10.34
N ASN A 63 -14.16 4.46 9.08
CA ASN A 63 -14.84 5.30 8.07
C ASN A 63 -16.34 5.47 8.37
N ALA A 64 -16.99 4.47 8.96
CA ALA A 64 -18.37 4.60 9.43
C ALA A 64 -18.49 5.66 10.51
N ILE A 65 -17.57 5.67 11.49
CA ILE A 65 -17.53 6.69 12.54
C ILE A 65 -17.38 8.07 11.91
N VAL A 66 -16.38 8.26 11.03
CA VAL A 66 -16.14 9.54 10.36
C VAL A 66 -17.41 10.05 9.67
N THR A 67 -18.05 9.19 8.88
CA THR A 67 -19.23 9.57 8.08
C THR A 67 -20.44 9.85 8.95
N MET A 68 -20.75 8.96 9.90
CA MET A 68 -21.94 9.07 10.73
C MET A 68 -21.83 10.20 11.75
N LEU A 69 -20.65 10.39 12.34
CA LEU A 69 -20.40 11.44 13.34
C LEU A 69 -20.40 12.83 12.69
N ALA A 70 -19.72 13.00 11.54
CA ALA A 70 -19.78 14.25 10.78
C ALA A 70 -21.21 14.57 10.31
N GLY A 71 -21.98 13.55 9.92
CA GLY A 71 -23.39 13.71 9.55
C GLY A 71 -24.28 14.14 10.73
N ALA A 72 -24.09 13.52 11.91
CA ALA A 72 -24.83 13.88 13.12
C ALA A 72 -24.48 15.29 13.62
N GLU A 73 -23.21 15.68 13.57
CA GLU A 73 -22.77 17.05 13.86
C GLU A 73 -23.37 18.09 12.91
N GLY A 74 -23.39 17.80 11.60
CA GLY A 74 -24.00 18.68 10.60
C GLY A 74 -25.51 18.87 10.81
N GLN A 75 -26.18 17.88 11.39
CA GLN A 75 -27.61 17.92 11.76
C GLN A 75 -27.85 18.43 13.19
N GLN A 76 -26.79 18.75 13.94
CA GLN A 76 -26.84 19.11 15.36
C GLN A 76 -27.55 18.05 16.26
N ASP A 77 -27.57 16.79 15.84
CA ASP A 77 -28.18 15.69 16.59
C ASP A 77 -27.19 15.11 17.61
N THR A 78 -27.11 15.79 18.75
CA THR A 78 -26.23 15.42 19.86
C THR A 78 -26.52 14.03 20.43
N ASN A 79 -27.76 13.56 20.38
CA ASN A 79 -28.12 12.21 20.85
C ASN A 79 -27.56 11.15 19.91
N LYS A 80 -27.72 11.33 18.59
CA LYS A 80 -27.12 10.43 17.60
C LYS A 80 -25.60 10.42 17.69
N SER A 81 -24.94 11.57 17.85
CA SER A 81 -23.48 11.63 18.07
C SER A 81 -23.05 10.82 19.29
N ARG A 82 -23.74 10.96 20.43
CA ARG A 82 -23.44 10.21 21.65
C ARG A 82 -23.62 8.69 21.47
N GLU A 83 -24.66 8.27 20.76
CA GLU A 83 -24.90 6.86 20.44
C GLU A 83 -23.79 6.30 19.54
N ILE A 84 -23.34 7.07 18.55
CA ILE A 84 -22.24 6.70 17.64
C ILE A 84 -20.93 6.57 18.42
N LEU A 85 -20.60 7.53 19.28
CA LEU A 85 -19.40 7.49 20.11
C LEU A 85 -19.40 6.26 21.02
N LYS A 86 -20.53 5.96 21.68
CA LYS A 86 -20.67 4.78 22.53
C LYS A 86 -20.48 3.49 21.75
N MET A 87 -21.14 3.38 20.59
CA MET A 87 -21.08 2.16 19.78
C MET A 87 -19.70 1.94 19.17
N GLY A 88 -19.08 2.99 18.63
CA GLY A 88 -17.72 2.95 18.10
C GLY A 88 -16.73 2.51 19.16
N HIS A 89 -16.75 3.12 20.35
CA HIS A 89 -15.85 2.76 21.44
C HIS A 89 -15.99 1.28 21.83
N LEU A 90 -17.22 0.77 21.97
CA LEU A 90 -17.47 -0.64 22.30
C LEU A 90 -16.95 -1.58 21.22
N ILE A 91 -17.17 -1.27 19.94
CA ILE A 91 -16.67 -2.08 18.83
C ILE A 91 -15.14 -2.19 18.91
N PHE A 92 -14.43 -1.07 19.07
CA PHE A 92 -12.97 -1.10 19.07
C PHE A 92 -12.36 -1.69 20.35
N ILE A 93 -13.01 -1.57 21.52
CA ILE A 93 -12.62 -2.35 22.71
C ILE A 93 -12.75 -3.85 22.42
N CYS A 94 -13.88 -4.28 21.86
CA CYS A 94 -14.10 -5.70 21.56
C CYS A 94 -13.07 -6.22 20.56
N LEU A 95 -12.77 -5.45 19.50
CA LEU A 95 -11.77 -5.82 18.50
C LEU A 95 -10.35 -5.86 19.07
N ALA A 96 -9.95 -4.86 19.86
CA ALA A 96 -8.63 -4.87 20.51
C ALA A 96 -8.50 -6.02 21.52
N SER A 97 -9.55 -6.29 22.29
CA SER A 97 -9.60 -7.42 23.24
C SER A 97 -9.51 -8.76 22.51
N LEU A 98 -10.19 -8.89 21.37
CA LEU A 98 -10.10 -10.08 20.52
C LEU A 98 -8.66 -10.30 20.04
N VAL A 99 -7.97 -9.25 19.59
CA VAL A 99 -6.55 -9.34 19.19
C VAL A 99 -5.66 -9.77 20.35
N ILE A 100 -5.88 -9.26 21.56
CA ILE A 100 -5.12 -9.68 22.74
C ILE A 100 -5.35 -11.16 23.04
N VAL A 101 -6.61 -11.62 23.07
CA VAL A 101 -6.94 -13.02 23.38
C VAL A 101 -6.34 -13.96 22.33
N VAL A 102 -6.51 -13.63 21.04
CA VAL A 102 -5.93 -14.38 19.93
C VAL A 102 -4.40 -14.36 20.02
N GLY A 103 -3.81 -13.20 20.29
CA GLY A 103 -2.37 -13.02 20.40
C GLY A 103 -1.75 -13.83 21.55
N LEU A 104 -2.36 -13.80 22.73
CA LEU A 104 -1.91 -14.60 23.89
C LEU A 104 -2.05 -16.11 23.65
N THR A 105 -3.00 -16.52 22.81
CA THR A 105 -3.18 -17.93 22.45
C THR A 105 -2.17 -18.37 21.39
N ILE A 106 -1.94 -17.55 20.37
CA ILE A 106 -1.08 -17.88 19.22
C ILE A 106 0.40 -17.70 19.55
N ALA A 107 0.79 -16.67 20.30
CA ALA A 107 2.20 -16.32 20.51
C ALA A 107 3.04 -17.47 21.12
N PRO A 108 2.57 -18.24 22.12
CA PRO A 108 3.32 -19.40 22.63
C PRO A 108 3.51 -20.51 21.59
N MET A 109 2.49 -20.71 20.73
CA MET A 109 2.45 -21.72 19.66
C MET A 109 3.13 -21.24 18.36
N PHE A 110 3.54 -19.97 18.31
CA PHE A 110 4.06 -19.34 17.10
C PHE A 110 5.25 -20.10 16.49
N PRO A 111 6.26 -20.55 17.26
CA PRO A 111 7.38 -21.29 16.69
C PRO A 111 6.94 -22.62 16.06
N ASP A 112 5.96 -23.30 16.65
CA ASP A 112 5.44 -24.59 16.14
C ASP A 112 4.58 -24.41 14.89
N ILE A 113 3.81 -23.32 14.84
CA ILE A 113 3.00 -22.96 13.68
C ILE A 113 3.89 -22.64 12.49
N PHE A 114 5.05 -22.03 12.67
CA PHE A 114 5.92 -21.65 11.57
C PHE A 114 7.18 -22.51 11.43
N SER A 115 7.26 -23.63 12.17
CA SER A 115 8.41 -24.54 12.17
C SER A 115 9.74 -23.81 12.34
N ILE A 116 9.77 -22.86 13.28
CA ILE A 116 10.94 -22.02 13.57
C ILE A 116 12.01 -22.86 14.26
N ASP A 117 13.27 -22.68 13.84
CA ASP A 117 14.43 -23.37 14.40
C ASP A 117 14.61 -23.08 15.89
N GLU A 118 15.19 -24.06 16.63
CA GLU A 118 15.24 -24.07 18.10
C GLU A 118 15.90 -22.82 18.70
N ASP A 119 16.92 -22.28 18.05
CA ASP A 119 17.65 -21.09 18.45
C ASP A 119 16.82 -19.79 18.31
N LEU A 120 15.80 -19.78 17.45
CA LEU A 120 14.94 -18.61 17.20
C LEU A 120 13.57 -18.69 17.90
N ARG A 121 13.28 -19.74 18.66
CA ARG A 121 11.94 -19.93 19.25
C ARG A 121 11.58 -18.88 20.29
N ASP A 122 12.51 -18.51 21.16
CA ASP A 122 12.22 -17.52 22.21
C ASP A 122 12.03 -16.12 21.64
N ILE A 123 12.90 -15.71 20.71
CA ILE A 123 12.76 -14.42 20.03
C ILE A 123 11.51 -14.36 19.15
N SER A 124 11.09 -15.47 18.52
CA SER A 124 9.86 -15.50 17.72
C SER A 124 8.58 -15.44 18.56
N ARG A 125 8.54 -16.09 19.74
CA ARG A 125 7.46 -15.91 20.72
C ARG A 125 7.37 -14.47 21.20
N LEU A 126 8.52 -13.87 21.51
CA LEU A 126 8.60 -12.48 21.94
C LEU A 126 8.12 -11.53 20.83
N ALA A 127 8.60 -11.73 19.60
CA ALA A 127 8.19 -10.95 18.44
C ALA A 127 6.68 -11.02 18.19
N ALA A 128 6.10 -12.23 18.20
CA ALA A 128 4.66 -12.42 18.07
C ALA A 128 3.89 -11.71 19.18
N THR A 129 4.35 -11.80 20.43
CA THR A 129 3.70 -11.15 21.59
C THR A 129 3.72 -9.63 21.46
N PHE A 130 4.88 -9.04 21.19
CA PHE A 130 5.05 -7.59 21.05
C PHE A 130 4.19 -7.04 19.93
N VAL A 131 4.18 -7.71 18.78
CA VAL A 131 3.40 -7.28 17.63
C VAL A 131 1.89 -7.40 17.88
N MET A 132 1.42 -8.43 18.58
CA MET A 132 -0.01 -8.54 18.93
C MET A 132 -0.44 -7.45 19.92
N ILE A 133 0.40 -7.11 20.89
CA ILE A 133 0.16 -5.98 21.81
C ILE A 133 0.14 -4.66 21.04
N GLU A 134 1.14 -4.42 20.18
CA GLU A 134 1.22 -3.26 19.30
C GLU A 134 -0.03 -3.14 18.42
N THR A 135 -0.50 -4.26 17.86
CA THR A 135 -1.72 -4.34 17.05
C THR A 135 -2.95 -3.97 17.86
N ALA A 136 -3.12 -4.51 19.06
CA ALA A 136 -4.27 -4.22 19.90
C ALA A 136 -4.34 -2.74 20.30
N ILE A 137 -3.20 -2.16 20.68
CA ILE A 137 -3.08 -0.73 21.00
C ILE A 137 -3.43 0.13 19.78
N THR A 138 -2.85 -0.21 18.62
CA THR A 138 -3.12 0.50 17.36
C THR A 138 -4.60 0.40 16.97
N LEU A 139 -5.17 -0.79 17.03
CA LEU A 139 -6.56 -1.03 16.63
C LEU A 139 -7.52 -0.26 17.54
N TYR A 140 -7.27 -0.24 18.84
CA TYR A 140 -8.03 0.62 19.76
C TYR A 140 -7.89 2.11 19.43
N ALA A 141 -6.69 2.56 19.06
CA ALA A 141 -6.42 3.95 18.69
C ALA A 141 -7.16 4.40 17.41
N THR A 142 -7.46 3.48 16.48
CA THR A 142 -8.19 3.81 15.24
C THR A 142 -9.59 4.40 15.48
N TYR A 143 -10.25 4.04 16.59
CA TYR A 143 -11.49 4.68 17.03
C TYR A 143 -11.32 6.20 17.19
N TYR A 144 -10.31 6.61 17.96
CA TYR A 144 -10.00 8.02 18.24
C TYR A 144 -9.52 8.74 16.98
N GLN A 145 -8.79 8.05 16.11
CA GLN A 145 -8.47 8.56 14.78
C GLN A 145 -9.75 8.88 13.99
N GLY A 146 -10.75 7.99 13.99
CA GLY A 146 -12.04 8.23 13.35
C GLY A 146 -12.75 9.49 13.89
N VAL A 147 -12.71 9.71 15.20
CA VAL A 147 -13.25 10.93 15.84
C VAL A 147 -12.47 12.19 15.42
N LEU A 148 -11.14 12.14 15.36
CA LEU A 148 -10.36 13.27 14.87
C LEU A 148 -10.65 13.60 13.40
N LEU A 149 -10.80 12.56 12.57
CA LEU A 149 -11.12 12.70 11.14
C LEU A 149 -12.52 13.30 10.93
N SER A 150 -13.53 12.96 11.74
CA SER A 150 -14.86 13.57 11.63
C SER A 150 -14.84 15.08 11.85
N HIS A 151 -13.90 15.58 12.69
CA HIS A 151 -13.70 17.00 12.95
C HIS A 151 -12.66 17.68 12.04
N TYR A 152 -12.22 17.01 10.96
CA TYR A 152 -11.22 17.49 10.01
C TYR A 152 -9.84 17.78 10.64
N LEU A 153 -9.45 17.01 11.66
CA LEU A 153 -8.21 17.17 12.42
C LEU A 153 -7.13 16.14 12.05
N ASN A 154 -7.06 15.75 10.78
CA ASN A 154 -6.11 14.75 10.24
C ASN A 154 -4.64 15.09 10.52
N GLN A 155 -4.33 16.36 10.76
CA GLN A 155 -2.99 16.82 11.15
C GLN A 155 -2.46 16.08 12.39
N TRP A 156 -3.30 15.75 13.38
CA TRP A 156 -2.86 15.09 14.61
C TRP A 156 -2.58 13.61 14.37
N THR A 157 -3.37 12.96 13.51
CA THR A 157 -3.08 11.62 12.99
C THR A 157 -1.74 11.61 12.26
N ASN A 158 -1.47 12.60 11.39
CA ASN A 158 -0.20 12.71 10.67
C ASN A 158 0.99 12.92 11.61
N VAL A 159 0.84 13.75 12.65
CA VAL A 159 1.87 13.96 13.68
C VAL A 159 2.14 12.66 14.44
N GLY A 160 1.11 12.01 14.95
CA GLY A 160 1.25 10.74 15.67
C GLY A 160 1.96 9.69 14.82
N GLU A 161 1.51 9.52 13.57
CA GLU A 161 2.13 8.59 12.64
C GLU A 161 3.60 8.93 12.28
N THR A 162 3.94 10.22 12.28
CA THR A 162 5.33 10.65 12.10
C THR A 162 6.17 10.28 13.34
N LEU A 163 5.62 10.44 14.56
CA LEU A 163 6.27 9.97 15.78
C LEU A 163 6.48 8.45 15.73
N TYR A 164 5.46 7.68 15.35
CA TYR A 164 5.57 6.23 15.21
C TYR A 164 6.79 5.83 14.35
N VAL A 165 6.96 6.47 13.19
CA VAL A 165 8.09 6.19 12.31
C VAL A 165 9.42 6.73 12.85
N LEU A 166 9.44 7.89 13.49
CA LEU A 166 10.67 8.41 14.12
C LEU A 166 11.17 7.53 15.26
N PHE A 167 10.28 7.00 16.09
CA PHE A 167 10.64 6.02 17.12
C PHE A 167 11.00 4.68 16.49
N GLY A 168 10.14 4.11 15.64
CA GLY A 168 10.37 2.81 15.02
C GLY A 168 11.66 2.74 14.20
N THR A 169 11.98 3.81 13.45
CA THR A 169 13.23 3.90 12.68
C THR A 169 14.37 4.47 13.51
N GLY A 170 14.24 5.66 14.10
CA GLY A 170 15.34 6.36 14.76
C GLY A 170 15.79 5.66 16.05
N LEU A 171 14.86 5.41 16.98
CA LEU A 171 15.18 4.67 18.20
C LEU A 171 15.49 3.20 17.88
N GLY A 172 14.78 2.59 16.92
CA GLY A 172 15.05 1.21 16.47
C GLY A 172 16.47 1.04 15.96
N VAL A 173 16.95 1.91 15.07
CA VAL A 173 18.34 1.91 14.58
C VAL A 173 19.33 2.17 15.72
N GLY A 174 19.03 3.11 16.61
CA GLY A 174 19.88 3.37 17.78
C GLY A 174 20.07 2.13 18.67
N LEU A 175 18.98 1.43 18.99
CA LEU A 175 19.02 0.21 19.79
C LEU A 175 19.68 -0.96 19.06
N LEU A 176 19.49 -1.07 17.74
CA LEU A 176 20.20 -2.05 16.91
C LEU A 176 21.71 -1.86 16.97
N ILE A 177 22.19 -0.63 16.81
CA ILE A 177 23.63 -0.30 16.87
C ILE A 177 24.19 -0.55 18.27
N MET A 178 23.39 -0.38 19.32
CA MET A 178 23.75 -0.72 20.70
C MET A 178 23.78 -2.23 20.99
N GLY A 179 23.40 -3.08 20.02
CA GLY A 179 23.46 -4.53 20.15
C GLY A 179 22.22 -5.19 20.73
N TYR A 180 21.09 -4.49 20.87
CA TYR A 180 19.83 -5.06 21.38
C TYR A 180 19.10 -5.94 20.35
N GLY A 181 19.62 -6.08 19.12
CA GLY A 181 19.07 -6.94 18.08
C GLY A 181 17.59 -6.68 17.76
N LEU A 182 16.86 -7.74 17.43
CA LEU A 182 15.44 -7.65 17.05
C LEU A 182 14.56 -7.16 18.21
N GLU A 183 14.91 -7.51 19.45
CA GLU A 183 14.18 -7.06 20.66
C GLU A 183 14.13 -5.53 20.75
N GLY A 184 15.29 -4.88 20.52
CA GLY A 184 15.38 -3.41 20.50
C GLY A 184 14.46 -2.77 19.46
N VAL A 185 14.35 -3.37 18.28
CA VAL A 185 13.45 -2.90 17.21
C VAL A 185 11.99 -3.02 17.63
N LEU A 186 11.60 -4.14 18.23
CA LEU A 186 10.23 -4.39 18.68
C LEU A 186 9.84 -3.43 19.82
N VAL A 187 10.74 -3.19 20.77
CA VAL A 187 10.54 -2.21 21.84
C VAL A 187 10.39 -0.79 21.26
N ALA A 188 11.26 -0.39 20.32
CA ALA A 188 11.18 0.92 19.69
C ALA A 188 9.86 1.14 18.94
N ARG A 189 9.37 0.11 18.25
CA ARG A 189 8.06 0.14 17.57
C ARG A 189 6.91 0.26 18.56
N LEU A 190 6.92 -0.53 19.63
CA LEU A 190 5.88 -0.47 20.66
C LEU A 190 5.84 0.91 21.34
N LEU A 191 7.00 1.48 21.67
CA LEU A 191 7.10 2.84 22.19
C LEU A 191 6.60 3.88 21.18
N GLY A 192 6.92 3.69 19.91
CA GLY A 192 6.40 4.53 18.83
C GLY A 192 4.88 4.47 18.72
N ALA A 193 4.29 3.28 18.85
CA ALA A 193 2.83 3.08 18.80
C ALA A 193 2.18 3.79 20.00
N ILE A 194 2.72 3.60 21.21
CA ILE A 194 2.27 4.31 22.41
C ILE A 194 2.38 5.83 22.23
N ALA A 195 3.49 6.34 21.66
CA ALA A 195 3.67 7.77 21.42
C ALA A 195 2.65 8.33 20.42
N ARG A 196 2.43 7.64 19.29
CA ARG A 196 1.40 7.99 18.30
C ARG A 196 0.03 8.03 18.96
N ASP A 197 -0.33 6.95 19.64
CA ASP A 197 -1.68 6.72 20.13
C ASP A 197 -2.00 7.63 21.31
N SER A 198 -1.00 8.00 22.12
CA SER A 198 -1.11 9.04 23.14
C SER A 198 -1.47 10.40 22.54
N VAL A 199 -0.85 10.79 21.43
CA VAL A 199 -1.18 12.06 20.73
C VAL A 199 -2.61 12.02 20.19
N ILE A 200 -2.98 10.93 19.50
CA ILE A 200 -4.31 10.76 18.92
C ILE A 200 -5.37 10.81 20.03
N LEU A 201 -5.20 10.03 21.09
CA LEU A 201 -6.13 9.93 22.21
C LEU A 201 -6.27 11.26 22.95
N TYR A 202 -5.17 11.94 23.28
CA TYR A 202 -5.21 13.22 23.97
C TYR A 202 -5.97 14.28 23.16
N GLN A 203 -5.72 14.35 21.86
CA GLN A 203 -6.38 15.34 21.00
C GLN A 203 -7.85 14.99 20.76
N ALA A 204 -8.18 13.70 20.66
CA ALA A 204 -9.57 13.24 20.54
C ALA A 204 -10.37 13.58 21.81
N PHE A 205 -9.80 13.34 22.99
CA PHE A 205 -10.44 13.70 24.26
C PHE A 205 -10.63 15.21 24.41
N LYS A 206 -9.65 15.99 23.98
CA LYS A 206 -9.72 17.46 24.05
C LYS A 206 -10.84 18.03 23.18
N ILE A 207 -11.09 17.45 22.01
CA ILE A 207 -12.13 17.93 21.09
C ILE A 207 -13.51 17.35 21.41
N GLU A 208 -13.56 16.09 21.84
CA GLU A 208 -14.79 15.37 22.15
C GLU A 208 -14.65 14.66 23.51
N PRO A 209 -14.99 15.34 24.63
CA PRO A 209 -14.84 14.77 25.97
C PRO A 209 -15.66 13.49 26.20
N LEU A 210 -16.73 13.27 25.41
CA LEU A 210 -17.58 12.08 25.52
C LEU A 210 -17.01 10.86 24.80
N VAL A 211 -15.82 10.97 24.19
CA VAL A 211 -15.17 9.90 23.41
C VAL A 211 -14.94 8.62 24.22
N PHE A 212 -14.67 8.71 25.53
CA PHE A 212 -14.52 7.53 26.37
C PHE A 212 -15.85 7.05 26.96
N TRP A 213 -16.65 7.96 27.49
CA TRP A 213 -17.76 7.62 28.36
C TRP A 213 -19.03 8.36 27.94
N SER A 214 -19.52 8.04 26.75
CA SER A 214 -20.87 8.40 26.37
C SER A 214 -21.88 7.60 27.21
N ASN A 215 -22.81 8.32 27.85
CA ASN A 215 -23.91 7.76 28.64
C ASN A 215 -25.11 7.35 27.76
N ALA A 216 -24.99 7.40 26.44
CA ALA A 216 -26.05 6.95 25.54
C ALA A 216 -26.30 5.44 25.68
N PRO A 217 -27.55 4.99 25.49
CA PRO A 217 -27.87 3.57 25.44
C PRO A 217 -27.22 2.91 24.22
N ILE A 218 -26.86 1.63 24.37
CA ILE A 218 -26.39 0.82 23.25
C ILE A 218 -27.58 0.54 22.33
N ARG A 219 -27.48 0.97 21.07
CA ARG A 219 -28.52 0.76 20.06
C ARG A 219 -28.00 -0.12 18.94
N MET A 220 -28.61 -1.30 18.79
CA MET A 220 -28.24 -2.25 17.72
C MET A 220 -28.51 -1.66 16.32
N GLU A 221 -29.43 -0.71 16.22
CA GLU A 221 -29.69 0.03 14.99
C GLU A 221 -28.43 0.75 14.49
N ARG A 222 -27.62 1.33 15.39
CA ARG A 222 -26.38 2.04 15.03
C ARG A 222 -25.31 1.09 14.53
N PHE A 223 -25.20 -0.08 15.15
CA PHE A 223 -24.32 -1.14 14.65
C PHE A 223 -24.68 -1.54 13.23
N LYS A 224 -25.98 -1.82 12.99
CA LYS A 224 -26.47 -2.20 11.65
C LYS A 224 -26.26 -1.08 10.64
N GLU A 225 -26.45 0.19 11.03
CA GLU A 225 -26.17 1.38 10.20
C GLU A 225 -24.68 1.44 9.81
N MET A 226 -23.77 1.26 10.78
CA MET A 226 -22.31 1.22 10.54
C MET A 226 -21.91 0.08 9.60
N VAL A 227 -22.37 -1.15 9.87
CA VAL A 227 -22.05 -2.34 9.06
C VAL A 227 -22.57 -2.16 7.63
N ARG A 228 -23.81 -1.69 7.46
CA ARG A 228 -24.39 -1.47 6.13
C ARG A 228 -23.60 -0.44 5.32
N LEU A 229 -23.05 0.57 5.99
CA LEU A 229 -22.25 1.61 5.36
C LEU A 229 -20.89 1.08 4.88
N THR A 230 -20.28 0.16 5.63
CA THR A 230 -18.89 -0.25 5.36
C THR A 230 -18.75 -1.61 4.70
N ILE A 231 -19.77 -2.48 4.67
CA ILE A 231 -19.63 -3.89 4.25
C ILE A 231 -18.95 -4.05 2.88
N HIS A 232 -19.28 -3.22 1.89
CA HIS A 232 -18.67 -3.31 0.56
C HIS A 232 -17.23 -2.80 0.53
N ALA A 233 -16.94 -1.69 1.21
CA ALA A 233 -15.59 -1.14 1.34
C ALA A 233 -14.68 -2.07 2.15
N MET A 234 -15.23 -2.70 3.20
CA MET A 234 -14.59 -3.71 4.03
C MET A 234 -14.23 -4.95 3.20
N MET A 235 -15.18 -5.51 2.45
CA MET A 235 -14.91 -6.66 1.57
C MET A 235 -13.79 -6.35 0.58
N LEU A 236 -13.78 -5.15 -0.01
CA LEU A 236 -12.70 -4.69 -0.89
C LEU A 236 -11.35 -4.61 -0.17
N ASN A 237 -11.29 -3.97 1.00
CA ASN A 237 -10.05 -3.80 1.76
C ASN A 237 -9.49 -5.14 2.24
N ILE A 238 -10.34 -6.02 2.77
CA ILE A 238 -9.95 -7.38 3.18
C ILE A 238 -9.38 -8.13 1.98
N SER A 239 -10.08 -8.09 0.84
CA SER A 239 -9.64 -8.79 -0.36
C SER A 239 -8.25 -8.32 -0.82
N VAL A 240 -8.02 -7.01 -0.82
CA VAL A 240 -6.72 -6.45 -1.23
C VAL A 240 -5.62 -6.85 -0.27
N ILE A 241 -5.79 -6.67 1.04
CA ILE A 241 -4.72 -6.95 2.01
C ILE A 241 -4.46 -8.45 2.11
N VAL A 242 -5.50 -9.29 2.17
CA VAL A 242 -5.34 -10.76 2.13
C VAL A 242 -4.55 -11.14 0.88
N SER A 243 -4.91 -10.63 -0.29
CA SER A 243 -4.22 -10.96 -1.54
C SER A 243 -2.75 -10.52 -1.62
N HIS A 244 -2.26 -9.67 -0.72
CA HIS A 244 -0.88 -9.16 -0.76
C HIS A 244 -0.04 -9.53 0.46
N LYS A 245 -0.68 -9.92 1.58
CA LYS A 245 0.00 -10.12 2.86
C LYS A 245 -0.07 -11.55 3.35
N ILE A 246 -1.06 -12.32 2.89
CA ILE A 246 -1.19 -13.73 3.27
C ILE A 246 -0.02 -14.57 2.76
N ASP A 247 0.64 -14.13 1.68
CA ASP A 247 1.74 -14.83 1.03
C ASP A 247 2.89 -15.09 2.00
N ALA A 248 3.25 -14.11 2.84
CA ALA A 248 4.27 -14.27 3.88
C ALA A 248 3.90 -15.36 4.90
N VAL A 249 2.62 -15.45 5.28
CA VAL A 249 2.12 -16.47 6.23
C VAL A 249 2.14 -17.86 5.59
N VAL A 250 1.73 -17.97 4.33
CA VAL A 250 1.77 -19.24 3.59
C VAL A 250 3.22 -19.71 3.41
N ILE A 251 4.13 -18.82 3.02
CA ILE A 251 5.56 -19.14 2.86
C ILE A 251 6.14 -19.61 4.20
N ALA A 252 5.95 -18.85 5.28
CA ALA A 252 6.47 -19.20 6.60
C ALA A 252 5.94 -20.54 7.14
N ARG A 253 4.71 -20.93 6.77
CA ARG A 253 4.13 -22.21 7.25
C ARG A 253 4.72 -23.42 6.53
N PHE A 254 5.09 -23.28 5.25
CA PHE A 254 5.42 -24.42 4.39
C PHE A 254 6.89 -24.46 3.94
N LEU A 255 7.62 -23.36 4.09
CA LEU A 255 9.00 -23.20 3.61
C LEU A 255 9.89 -22.63 4.71
N PRO A 256 11.23 -22.77 4.59
CA PRO A 256 12.17 -22.16 5.52
C PRO A 256 11.95 -20.65 5.64
N LEU A 257 12.08 -20.11 6.86
CA LEU A 257 11.75 -18.73 7.20
C LEU A 257 12.42 -17.69 6.28
N VAL A 258 13.67 -17.93 5.89
CA VAL A 258 14.45 -17.07 4.98
C VAL A 258 13.73 -16.78 3.65
N GLN A 259 12.88 -17.69 3.17
CA GLN A 259 12.08 -17.47 1.96
C GLN A 259 11.09 -16.31 2.10
N VAL A 260 10.62 -16.01 3.32
CA VAL A 260 9.78 -14.83 3.60
C VAL A 260 10.56 -13.55 3.33
N GLY A 261 11.82 -13.47 3.77
CA GLY A 261 12.68 -12.32 3.52
C GLY A 261 12.91 -12.07 2.04
N TYR A 262 13.23 -13.11 1.28
CA TYR A 262 13.37 -13.05 -0.19
C TYR A 262 12.08 -12.63 -0.90
N TYR A 263 10.93 -13.10 -0.43
CA TYR A 263 9.65 -12.74 -1.02
C TYR A 263 9.28 -11.27 -0.74
N GLU A 264 9.29 -10.89 0.53
CA GLU A 264 8.85 -9.57 0.98
C GLU A 264 9.74 -8.45 0.44
N ILE A 265 11.05 -8.66 0.33
CA ILE A 265 11.94 -7.63 -0.19
C ILE A 265 11.60 -7.27 -1.63
N VAL A 266 11.32 -8.25 -2.49
CA VAL A 266 10.93 -8.03 -3.90
C VAL A 266 9.62 -7.26 -3.99
N PHE A 267 8.58 -7.71 -3.28
CA PHE A 267 7.26 -7.07 -3.33
C PHE A 267 7.22 -5.70 -2.67
N ARG A 268 8.02 -5.44 -1.64
CA ARG A 268 8.09 -4.11 -1.01
C ARG A 268 8.67 -3.06 -1.95
N PHE A 269 9.65 -3.41 -2.78
CA PHE A 269 10.17 -2.49 -3.79
C PHE A 269 9.16 -2.24 -4.89
N LEU A 270 8.67 -3.31 -5.50
CA LEU A 270 7.74 -3.18 -6.61
C LEU A 270 6.39 -2.56 -6.20
N GLY A 271 5.96 -2.78 -4.96
CA GLY A 271 4.76 -2.14 -4.40
C GLY A 271 4.85 -0.60 -4.38
N ARG A 272 6.05 -0.02 -4.30
CA ARG A 272 6.23 1.45 -4.38
C ARG A 272 5.87 2.00 -5.75
N ILE A 273 6.04 1.22 -6.81
CA ILE A 273 5.65 1.59 -8.17
C ILE A 273 4.12 1.74 -8.23
N ILE A 274 3.38 0.77 -7.66
CA ILE A 274 1.92 0.79 -7.59
C ILE A 274 1.42 2.02 -6.83
N GLU A 275 2.00 2.28 -5.65
CA GLU A 275 1.69 3.44 -4.80
C GLU A 275 1.87 4.77 -5.56
N LEU A 276 2.99 4.93 -6.26
CA LEU A 276 3.29 6.12 -7.05
C LEU A 276 2.26 6.33 -8.18
N CYS A 277 2.01 5.29 -8.99
CA CYS A 277 1.05 5.38 -10.09
C CYS A 277 -0.37 5.66 -9.61
N ARG A 278 -0.77 5.06 -8.48
CA ARG A 278 -2.06 5.33 -7.83
C ARG A 278 -2.20 6.78 -7.41
N ARG A 279 -1.18 7.35 -6.75
CA ARG A 279 -1.18 8.77 -6.34
C ARG A 279 -1.32 9.71 -7.52
N LEU A 280 -0.61 9.44 -8.62
CA LEU A 280 -0.74 10.21 -9.87
C LEU A 280 -2.13 10.09 -10.50
N SER A 281 -2.88 9.04 -10.16
CA SER A 281 -4.22 8.76 -10.66
C SER A 281 -5.37 9.20 -9.72
N GLU A 282 -5.09 9.75 -8.53
CA GLU A 282 -6.14 10.07 -7.53
C GLU A 282 -7.18 11.08 -8.04
N GLY A 283 -6.77 11.99 -8.93
CA GLY A 283 -7.68 12.97 -9.56
C GLY A 283 -8.71 12.37 -10.53
N LEU A 284 -8.56 11.09 -10.91
CA LEU A 284 -9.48 10.43 -11.86
C LEU A 284 -10.86 10.19 -11.28
N PHE A 285 -10.95 9.88 -9.99
CA PHE A 285 -12.23 9.61 -9.34
C PHE A 285 -13.21 10.80 -9.44
N PRO A 286 -12.87 12.03 -8.98
CA PRO A 286 -13.77 13.17 -9.12
C PRO A 286 -14.02 13.55 -10.59
N LEU A 287 -13.04 13.35 -11.47
CA LEU A 287 -13.20 13.61 -12.90
C LEU A 287 -14.24 12.68 -13.53
N PHE A 288 -14.16 11.36 -13.31
CA PHE A 288 -15.15 10.42 -13.82
C PHE A 288 -16.54 10.66 -13.21
N SER A 289 -16.61 11.00 -11.91
CA SER A 289 -17.88 11.37 -11.27
C SER A 289 -18.52 12.57 -11.95
N ARG A 290 -17.75 13.61 -12.28
CA ARG A 290 -18.24 14.79 -13.01
C ARG A 290 -18.69 14.42 -14.42
N LEU A 291 -17.87 13.70 -15.17
CA LEU A 291 -18.18 13.31 -16.55
C LEU A 291 -19.44 12.46 -16.64
N LYS A 292 -19.67 11.61 -15.63
CA LYS A 292 -20.91 10.84 -15.50
C LYS A 292 -22.11 11.73 -15.17
N SER A 293 -21.98 12.70 -14.26
CA SER A 293 -23.08 13.63 -13.93
C SER A 293 -23.50 14.53 -15.11
N THR A 294 -22.60 14.75 -16.07
CA THR A 294 -22.86 15.54 -17.29
C THR A 294 -23.11 14.67 -18.53
N ASP A 295 -23.27 13.35 -18.36
CA ASP A 295 -23.47 12.36 -19.43
C ASP A 295 -22.43 12.44 -20.60
N ASN A 296 -21.21 12.90 -20.30
CA ASN A 296 -20.17 13.09 -21.31
C ASN A 296 -19.33 11.82 -21.51
N SER A 297 -19.98 10.79 -22.05
CA SER A 297 -19.40 9.46 -22.27
C SER A 297 -18.19 9.46 -23.22
N THR A 298 -18.19 10.32 -24.24
CA THR A 298 -17.06 10.46 -25.18
C THR A 298 -15.79 10.93 -24.48
N MET A 299 -15.90 11.97 -23.64
CA MET A 299 -14.77 12.48 -22.87
C MET A 299 -14.29 11.45 -21.84
N ALA A 300 -15.22 10.75 -21.17
CA ALA A 300 -14.85 9.67 -20.24
C ALA A 300 -14.03 8.57 -20.93
N ARG A 301 -14.41 8.18 -22.15
CA ARG A 301 -13.68 7.22 -22.99
C ARG A 301 -12.28 7.70 -23.34
N GLN A 302 -12.14 8.97 -23.73
CA GLN A 302 -10.86 9.58 -24.07
C GLN A 302 -9.93 9.64 -22.87
N VAL A 303 -10.43 10.11 -21.72
CA VAL A 303 -9.69 10.17 -20.46
C VAL A 303 -9.25 8.78 -20.03
N PHE A 304 -10.14 7.79 -20.06
CA PHE A 304 -9.82 6.41 -19.70
C PHE A 304 -8.70 5.83 -20.57
N LEU A 305 -8.80 5.94 -21.89
CA LEU A 305 -7.76 5.46 -22.81
C LEU A 305 -6.44 6.21 -22.62
N ARG A 306 -6.49 7.53 -22.46
CA ARG A 306 -5.29 8.37 -22.33
C ARG A 306 -4.53 8.06 -21.05
N VAL A 307 -5.25 7.95 -19.94
CA VAL A 307 -4.63 7.70 -18.63
C VAL A 307 -4.20 6.23 -18.51
N SER A 308 -4.94 5.29 -19.10
CA SER A 308 -4.47 3.90 -19.19
C SER A 308 -3.18 3.80 -20.01
N ALA A 309 -3.07 4.52 -21.13
CA ALA A 309 -1.85 4.57 -21.93
C ALA A 309 -0.67 5.22 -21.17
N PHE A 310 -0.94 6.30 -20.43
CA PHE A 310 0.06 6.93 -19.55
C PHE A 310 0.54 5.98 -18.44
N ASN A 311 -0.39 5.30 -17.76
CA ASN A 311 -0.07 4.33 -16.72
C ASN A 311 0.71 3.14 -17.29
N SER A 312 0.32 2.63 -18.46
CA SER A 312 1.06 1.57 -19.18
C SER A 312 2.49 2.00 -19.48
N MET A 313 2.66 3.21 -20.03
CA MET A 313 3.98 3.77 -20.31
C MET A 313 4.82 3.85 -19.03
N LEU A 314 4.28 4.49 -18.00
CA LEU A 314 4.96 4.74 -16.74
C LEU A 314 5.41 3.45 -16.07
N VAL A 315 4.47 2.51 -15.85
CA VAL A 315 4.78 1.25 -15.15
C VAL A 315 5.73 0.37 -15.96
N SER A 316 5.58 0.30 -17.28
CA SER A 316 6.43 -0.54 -18.12
C SER A 316 7.88 -0.04 -18.14
N ILE A 317 8.09 1.28 -18.23
CA ILE A 317 9.43 1.86 -18.15
C ILE A 317 10.03 1.62 -16.77
N MET A 318 9.28 1.88 -15.69
CA MET A 318 9.77 1.66 -14.32
C MET A 318 10.15 0.19 -14.07
N LEU A 319 9.36 -0.76 -14.57
CA LEU A 319 9.65 -2.19 -14.45
C LEU A 319 10.88 -2.60 -15.26
N VAL A 320 11.04 -2.11 -16.49
CA VAL A 320 12.23 -2.40 -17.32
C VAL A 320 13.49 -1.86 -16.66
N LEU A 321 13.46 -0.64 -16.14
CA LEU A 321 14.59 -0.04 -15.42
C LEU A 321 14.89 -0.82 -14.14
N PHE A 322 13.86 -1.17 -13.37
CA PHE A 322 14.04 -1.93 -12.12
C PHE A 322 14.63 -3.32 -12.38
N VAL A 323 14.08 -4.08 -13.34
CA VAL A 323 14.58 -5.41 -13.70
C VAL A 323 15.98 -5.33 -14.30
N GLY A 324 16.22 -4.36 -15.18
CA GLY A 324 17.51 -4.17 -15.83
C GLY A 324 18.64 -3.78 -14.87
N PHE A 325 18.32 -2.99 -13.83
CA PHE A 325 19.26 -2.63 -12.77
C PHE A 325 19.05 -3.43 -11.48
N TYR A 326 18.39 -4.59 -11.55
CA TYR A 326 18.03 -5.35 -10.36
C TYR A 326 19.25 -5.75 -9.51
N PRO A 327 20.37 -6.28 -10.07
CA PRO A 327 21.53 -6.67 -9.25
C PRO A 327 22.13 -5.57 -8.38
N PRO A 328 22.50 -4.38 -8.90
CA PRO A 328 23.06 -3.32 -8.06
C PRO A 328 22.04 -2.76 -7.07
N LEU A 329 20.76 -2.65 -7.45
CA LEU A 329 19.70 -2.22 -6.55
C LEU A 329 19.54 -3.21 -5.39
N PHE A 330 19.45 -4.51 -5.71
CA PHE A 330 19.29 -5.56 -4.72
C PHE A 330 20.48 -5.62 -3.75
N ALA A 331 21.72 -5.56 -4.26
CA ALA A 331 22.92 -5.55 -3.42
C ALA A 331 22.93 -4.36 -2.44
N PHE A 332 22.54 -3.18 -2.89
CA PHE A 332 22.42 -2.02 -2.01
C PHE A 332 21.36 -2.20 -0.93
N PHE A 333 20.17 -2.65 -1.33
CA PHE A 333 19.04 -2.77 -0.42
C PHE A 333 19.18 -3.88 0.63
N THR A 334 20.01 -4.87 0.33
CA THR A 334 20.30 -6.00 1.20
C THR A 334 21.62 -5.84 1.96
N ALA A 335 22.31 -4.71 1.76
CA ALA A 335 23.69 -4.52 2.21
C ALA A 335 24.66 -5.64 1.75
N GLY A 336 24.30 -6.40 0.71
CA GLY A 336 25.07 -7.55 0.22
C GLY A 336 24.89 -8.84 1.02
N GLU A 337 24.04 -8.85 2.05
CA GLU A 337 23.89 -10.01 2.97
C GLU A 337 22.97 -11.11 2.42
N MET A 338 22.21 -10.83 1.35
CA MET A 338 21.28 -11.78 0.75
C MET A 338 21.74 -12.19 -0.64
N GLU A 339 21.68 -13.49 -0.90
CA GLU A 339 21.86 -14.03 -2.24
C GLU A 339 20.73 -13.58 -3.17
N ILE A 340 21.09 -13.12 -4.37
CA ILE A 340 20.13 -12.69 -5.39
C ILE A 340 19.52 -13.86 -6.18
N GLY A 341 20.17 -15.03 -6.18
CA GLY A 341 19.71 -16.20 -6.93
C GLY A 341 18.26 -16.59 -6.62
N PRO A 342 17.91 -16.79 -5.33
CA PRO A 342 16.56 -17.15 -4.90
C PRO A 342 15.45 -16.14 -5.22
N THR A 343 15.79 -14.87 -5.51
CA THR A 343 14.80 -13.81 -5.72
C THR A 343 14.37 -13.64 -7.17
N TRP A 344 15.18 -14.08 -8.14
CA TRP A 344 14.83 -13.99 -9.57
C TRP A 344 13.46 -14.61 -9.93
N PRO A 345 13.10 -15.80 -9.43
CA PRO A 345 11.81 -16.39 -9.75
C PRO A 345 10.64 -15.60 -9.15
N VAL A 346 10.82 -15.05 -7.94
CA VAL A 346 9.83 -14.15 -7.31
C VAL A 346 9.68 -12.86 -8.11
N LEU A 347 10.80 -12.27 -8.54
CA LEU A 347 10.81 -11.07 -9.37
C LEU A 347 10.05 -11.30 -10.68
N ALA A 348 10.27 -12.43 -11.35
CA ALA A 348 9.61 -12.77 -12.59
C ALA A 348 8.07 -12.86 -12.45
N ALA A 349 7.57 -13.35 -11.33
CA ALA A 349 6.14 -13.38 -11.02
C ALA A 349 5.59 -12.02 -10.54
N ALA A 350 6.40 -11.22 -9.84
CA ALA A 350 5.99 -9.93 -9.31
C ALA A 350 5.86 -8.84 -10.40
N VAL A 351 6.66 -8.90 -11.47
CA VAL A 351 6.58 -7.97 -12.62
C VAL A 351 5.18 -7.91 -13.25
N PRO A 352 4.57 -9.02 -13.70
CA PRO A 352 3.21 -9.00 -14.26
C PRO A 352 2.13 -8.64 -13.22
N ILE A 353 2.32 -8.98 -11.94
CA ILE A 353 1.44 -8.53 -10.85
C ILE A 353 1.41 -7.00 -10.79
N VAL A 354 2.59 -6.38 -10.70
CA VAL A 354 2.72 -4.92 -10.53
C VAL A 354 2.24 -4.18 -11.76
N TRP A 355 2.61 -4.67 -12.95
CA TRP A 355 2.11 -4.14 -14.21
C TRP A 355 0.58 -4.16 -14.26
N SER A 356 -0.03 -5.33 -14.00
CA SER A 356 -1.49 -5.47 -14.07
C SER A 356 -2.22 -4.63 -13.00
N SER A 357 -1.62 -4.52 -11.81
CA SER A 357 -2.16 -3.73 -10.68
C SER A 357 -2.22 -2.24 -11.00
N VAL A 358 -1.25 -1.70 -11.75
CA VAL A 358 -1.30 -0.31 -12.22
C VAL A 358 -2.30 -0.14 -13.36
N MET A 359 -2.37 -1.11 -14.28
CA MET A 359 -3.28 -1.05 -15.42
C MET A 359 -4.76 -1.04 -15.02
N GLN A 360 -5.13 -1.70 -13.92
CA GLN A 360 -6.53 -1.71 -13.47
C GLN A 360 -7.01 -0.40 -12.80
N ILE A 361 -6.11 0.54 -12.46
CA ILE A 361 -6.46 1.71 -11.65
C ILE A 361 -7.55 2.58 -12.33
N PRO A 362 -7.43 2.97 -13.61
CA PRO A 362 -8.47 3.76 -14.27
C PRO A 362 -9.80 3.00 -14.38
N ALA A 363 -9.73 1.68 -14.64
CA ALA A 363 -10.91 0.82 -14.75
C ALA A 363 -11.66 0.75 -13.41
N SER A 364 -10.94 0.58 -12.31
CA SER A 364 -11.50 0.52 -10.96
C SER A 364 -12.21 1.82 -10.57
N PHE A 365 -11.59 2.98 -10.82
CA PHE A 365 -12.23 4.27 -10.55
C PHE A 365 -13.46 4.52 -11.41
N TYR A 366 -13.41 4.15 -12.69
CA TYR A 366 -14.56 4.30 -13.56
C TYR A 366 -15.71 3.37 -13.15
N LEU A 367 -15.45 2.08 -12.88
CA LEU A 367 -16.46 1.13 -12.44
C LEU A 367 -17.10 1.56 -11.12
N TYR A 368 -16.30 2.06 -10.17
CA TYR A 368 -16.81 2.57 -8.90
C TYR A 368 -17.75 3.76 -9.11
N THR A 369 -17.34 4.79 -9.87
CA THR A 369 -18.23 5.93 -10.18
C THR A 369 -19.42 5.51 -11.05
N SER A 370 -19.30 4.39 -11.75
CA SER A 370 -20.37 3.80 -12.55
C SER A 370 -21.43 3.05 -11.74
N GLY A 371 -21.26 2.87 -10.42
CA GLY A 371 -22.21 2.12 -9.57
C GLY A 371 -22.00 0.61 -9.61
N LYS A 372 -20.77 0.17 -9.94
CA LYS A 372 -20.37 -1.24 -10.03
C LYS A 372 -19.52 -1.68 -8.82
N GLU A 373 -19.67 -1.02 -7.67
CA GLU A 373 -18.95 -1.33 -6.44
C GLU A 373 -19.18 -2.78 -5.97
N LYS A 374 -20.40 -3.32 -6.16
CA LYS A 374 -20.69 -4.72 -5.87
C LYS A 374 -19.86 -5.67 -6.73
N PHE A 375 -19.75 -5.41 -8.02
CA PHE A 375 -18.92 -6.20 -8.94
C PHE A 375 -17.44 -6.15 -8.54
N LEU A 376 -16.91 -4.96 -8.22
CA LEU A 376 -15.54 -4.81 -7.72
C LEU A 376 -15.33 -5.65 -6.45
N SER A 377 -16.24 -5.55 -5.47
CA SER A 377 -16.11 -6.26 -4.19
C SER A 377 -16.13 -7.78 -4.34
N ILE A 378 -17.05 -8.32 -5.15
CA ILE A 378 -17.16 -9.76 -5.39
C ILE A 378 -15.96 -10.27 -6.19
N SER A 379 -15.57 -9.54 -7.23
CA SER A 379 -14.41 -9.89 -8.06
C SER A 379 -13.14 -9.97 -7.21
N SER A 380 -12.91 -8.98 -6.33
CA SER A 380 -11.74 -8.98 -5.44
C SER A 380 -11.79 -10.10 -4.41
N LEU A 381 -12.96 -10.44 -3.89
CA LEU A 381 -13.11 -11.55 -2.95
C LEU A 381 -12.79 -12.89 -3.61
N ILE A 382 -13.29 -13.11 -4.83
CA ILE A 382 -12.97 -14.32 -5.63
C ILE A 382 -11.46 -14.40 -5.85
N THR A 383 -10.80 -13.29 -6.21
CA THR A 383 -9.35 -13.24 -6.37
C THR A 383 -8.61 -13.58 -5.10
N ALA A 384 -9.00 -13.00 -3.96
CA ALA A 384 -8.35 -13.24 -2.67
C ALA A 384 -8.45 -14.71 -2.25
N VAL A 385 -9.63 -15.31 -2.38
CA VAL A 385 -9.85 -16.73 -2.09
C VAL A 385 -9.05 -17.62 -3.06
N SER A 386 -9.06 -17.27 -4.34
CA SER A 386 -8.29 -18.01 -5.36
C SER A 386 -6.79 -17.91 -5.11
N ASN A 387 -6.29 -16.75 -4.70
CA ASN A 387 -4.89 -16.55 -4.32
C ASN A 387 -4.53 -17.52 -3.19
N VAL A 388 -5.18 -17.40 -2.03
CA VAL A 388 -4.87 -18.24 -0.87
C VAL A 388 -4.92 -19.73 -1.22
N THR A 389 -5.94 -20.13 -1.97
CA THR A 389 -6.13 -21.53 -2.38
C THR A 389 -4.99 -22.01 -3.28
N LEU A 390 -4.68 -21.28 -4.34
CA LEU A 390 -3.60 -21.66 -5.26
C LEU A 390 -2.23 -21.60 -4.59
N SER A 391 -1.97 -20.59 -3.75
CA SER A 391 -0.73 -20.47 -2.99
C SER A 391 -0.50 -21.68 -2.08
N ILE A 392 -1.53 -22.15 -1.36
CA ILE A 392 -1.43 -23.35 -0.51
C ILE A 392 -1.27 -24.63 -1.35
N LEU A 393 -1.93 -24.74 -2.50
CA LEU A 393 -1.82 -25.92 -3.36
C LEU A 393 -0.46 -26.02 -4.06
N LEU A 394 0.09 -24.89 -4.50
CA LEU A 394 1.30 -24.83 -5.31
C LEU A 394 2.58 -24.70 -4.47
N VAL A 395 2.52 -24.26 -3.21
CA VAL A 395 3.72 -24.10 -2.36
C VAL A 395 4.48 -25.41 -2.14
N LYS A 396 3.77 -26.55 -2.02
CA LYS A 396 4.41 -27.86 -1.85
C LYS A 396 5.20 -28.32 -3.09
N PRO A 397 4.61 -28.33 -4.31
CA PRO A 397 5.34 -28.78 -5.50
C PRO A 397 6.33 -27.75 -6.07
N MET A 398 6.09 -26.45 -5.87
CA MET A 398 6.87 -25.38 -6.53
C MET A 398 7.62 -24.46 -5.55
N GLY A 399 7.53 -24.68 -4.24
CA GLY A 399 8.15 -23.83 -3.25
C GLY A 399 7.65 -22.39 -3.32
N ILE A 400 8.57 -21.42 -3.18
CA ILE A 400 8.26 -19.99 -3.20
C ILE A 400 7.61 -19.54 -4.51
N LEU A 401 7.95 -20.18 -5.63
CA LEU A 401 7.33 -19.93 -6.92
C LEU A 401 5.85 -20.29 -6.93
N GLY A 402 5.47 -21.35 -6.21
CA GLY A 402 4.07 -21.76 -6.10
C GLY A 402 3.19 -20.68 -5.49
N VAL A 403 3.69 -20.02 -4.43
CA VAL A 403 3.02 -18.86 -3.81
C VAL A 403 3.01 -17.68 -4.77
N ALA A 404 4.13 -17.38 -5.43
CA ALA A 404 4.19 -16.28 -6.39
C ALA A 404 3.21 -16.45 -7.57
N PHE A 405 3.06 -17.66 -8.11
CA PHE A 405 2.05 -17.99 -9.12
C PHE A 405 0.62 -17.99 -8.56
N GLY A 406 0.46 -18.47 -7.33
CA GLY A 406 -0.80 -18.43 -6.59
C GLY A 406 -1.33 -17.00 -6.46
N THR A 407 -0.47 -16.01 -6.28
CA THR A 407 -0.83 -14.58 -6.31
C THR A 407 -0.98 -14.05 -7.73
N MET A 408 -0.03 -14.35 -8.62
CA MET A 408 0.06 -13.78 -9.96
C MET A 408 -1.17 -14.11 -10.81
N VAL A 409 -1.56 -15.39 -10.87
CA VAL A 409 -2.61 -15.83 -11.79
C VAL A 409 -3.97 -15.21 -11.44
N PRO A 410 -4.50 -15.31 -10.20
CA PRO A 410 -5.76 -14.69 -9.84
C PRO A 410 -5.78 -13.18 -10.04
N GLN A 411 -4.74 -12.48 -9.60
CA GLN A 411 -4.69 -11.01 -9.72
C GLN A 411 -4.63 -10.58 -11.19
N PHE A 412 -3.77 -11.21 -11.99
CA PHE A 412 -3.65 -10.88 -13.40
C PHE A 412 -4.98 -11.15 -14.14
N THR A 413 -5.60 -12.32 -13.89
CA THR A 413 -6.91 -12.67 -14.45
C THR A 413 -7.99 -11.68 -14.03
N GLN A 414 -8.01 -11.24 -12.77
CA GLN A 414 -8.96 -10.23 -12.31
C GLN A 414 -8.76 -8.90 -13.02
N HIS A 415 -7.54 -8.38 -13.00
CA HIS A 415 -7.23 -7.06 -13.52
C HIS A 415 -7.48 -6.98 -15.03
N GLN A 416 -6.93 -7.94 -15.78
CA GLN A 416 -6.95 -7.95 -17.24
C GLN A 416 -8.22 -8.58 -17.80
N GLY A 417 -8.66 -9.70 -17.25
CA GLY A 417 -9.80 -10.47 -17.77
C GLY A 417 -11.17 -10.02 -17.25
N SER A 418 -11.23 -9.41 -16.07
CA SER A 418 -12.50 -8.99 -15.45
C SER A 418 -12.66 -7.47 -15.46
N LEU A 419 -11.80 -6.73 -14.77
CA LEU A 419 -12.03 -5.31 -14.51
C LEU A 419 -11.85 -4.42 -15.74
N ILE A 420 -10.74 -4.58 -16.48
CA ILE A 420 -10.50 -3.81 -17.70
C ILE A 420 -11.53 -4.17 -18.78
N VAL A 421 -11.89 -5.45 -18.91
CA VAL A 421 -12.90 -5.91 -19.87
C VAL A 421 -14.27 -5.32 -19.55
N GLU A 422 -14.73 -5.37 -18.29
CA GLU A 422 -16.01 -4.79 -17.90
C GLU A 422 -16.02 -3.26 -18.07
N ALA A 423 -14.94 -2.58 -17.73
CA ALA A 423 -14.82 -1.13 -17.97
C ALA A 423 -14.88 -0.79 -19.47
N CYS A 424 -14.18 -1.55 -20.32
CA CYS A 424 -14.24 -1.39 -21.77
C CYS A 424 -15.65 -1.65 -22.31
N ARG A 425 -16.35 -2.67 -21.80
CA ARG A 425 -17.72 -3.00 -22.18
C ARG A 425 -18.68 -1.87 -21.84
N GLU A 426 -18.64 -1.35 -20.62
CA GLU A 426 -19.45 -0.21 -20.16
C GLU A 426 -19.17 1.05 -21.00
N MET A 427 -17.91 1.30 -21.36
CA MET A 427 -17.52 2.42 -22.22
C MET A 427 -17.70 2.17 -23.73
N LYS A 428 -18.20 0.99 -24.13
CA LYS A 428 -18.33 0.58 -25.54
C LYS A 428 -17.01 0.70 -26.33
N ILE A 429 -15.90 0.33 -25.69
CA ILE A 429 -14.57 0.25 -26.31
C ILE A 429 -14.32 -1.21 -26.71
N PRO A 430 -14.01 -1.51 -27.98
CA PRO A 430 -13.57 -2.84 -28.35
C PRO A 430 -12.23 -3.15 -27.67
N ILE A 431 -12.12 -4.31 -27.01
CA ILE A 431 -10.96 -4.64 -26.17
C ILE A 431 -9.63 -4.59 -26.94
N TRP A 432 -9.64 -4.99 -28.21
CA TRP A 432 -8.44 -4.90 -29.06
C TRP A 432 -8.01 -3.44 -29.32
N HIS A 433 -8.97 -2.52 -29.45
CA HIS A 433 -8.67 -1.10 -29.58
C HIS A 433 -8.06 -0.53 -28.29
N TYR A 434 -8.51 -1.02 -27.13
CA TYR A 434 -7.87 -0.67 -25.87
C TYR A 434 -6.40 -1.13 -25.87
N TYR A 435 -6.13 -2.41 -26.10
CA TYR A 435 -4.77 -2.95 -26.03
C TYR A 435 -3.81 -2.30 -27.04
N SER A 436 -4.24 -2.13 -28.29
CA SER A 436 -3.41 -1.53 -29.33
C SER A 436 -3.09 -0.06 -29.04
N LYS A 437 -4.07 0.72 -28.57
CA LYS A 437 -3.89 2.14 -28.27
C LYS A 437 -3.11 2.39 -26.98
N VAL A 438 -3.29 1.53 -25.99
CA VAL A 438 -2.68 1.67 -24.65
C VAL A 438 -1.26 1.13 -24.61
N HIS A 439 -1.02 -0.05 -25.18
CA HIS A 439 0.28 -0.74 -25.07
C HIS A 439 1.13 -0.65 -26.32
N GLY A 440 0.53 -0.54 -27.52
CA GLY A 440 1.26 -0.46 -28.78
C GLY A 440 2.39 0.57 -28.78
N PRO A 441 2.14 1.83 -28.36
CA PRO A 441 3.19 2.86 -28.30
C PRO A 441 4.28 2.63 -27.26
N VAL A 442 4.07 1.72 -26.31
CA VAL A 442 4.98 1.47 -25.18
C VAL A 442 5.97 0.35 -25.50
N LEU A 443 5.59 -0.62 -26.34
CA LEU A 443 6.43 -1.78 -26.67
C LEU A 443 7.79 -1.40 -27.25
N CYS A 444 7.83 -0.46 -28.19
CA CYS A 444 9.09 0.02 -28.78
C CYS A 444 9.99 0.69 -27.74
N LEU A 445 9.41 1.46 -26.81
CA LEU A 445 10.15 2.13 -25.75
C LEU A 445 10.72 1.12 -24.76
N VAL A 446 9.95 0.10 -24.39
CA VAL A 446 10.42 -1.00 -23.52
C VAL A 446 11.60 -1.73 -24.15
N ALA A 447 11.50 -2.10 -25.43
CA ALA A 447 12.58 -2.76 -26.16
C ALA A 447 13.84 -1.88 -26.25
N LEU A 448 13.67 -0.58 -26.55
CA LEU A 448 14.77 0.38 -26.60
C LEU A 448 15.47 0.53 -25.24
N ASN A 449 14.71 0.70 -24.16
CA ASN A 449 15.26 0.83 -22.80
C ASN A 449 16.01 -0.44 -22.40
N TYR A 450 15.45 -1.62 -22.67
CA TYR A 450 16.12 -2.88 -22.39
C TYR A 450 17.46 -2.98 -23.15
N GLY A 451 17.49 -2.63 -24.45
CA GLY A 451 18.71 -2.59 -25.23
C GLY A 451 19.76 -1.61 -24.67
N ILE A 452 19.35 -0.40 -24.28
CA ILE A 452 20.26 0.58 -23.68
C ILE A 452 20.82 0.07 -22.35
N ILE A 453 19.99 -0.55 -21.50
CA ILE A 453 20.45 -1.10 -20.23
C ILE A 453 21.50 -2.19 -20.47
N GLN A 454 21.28 -3.11 -21.41
CA GLN A 454 22.26 -4.15 -21.74
C GLN A 454 23.61 -3.57 -22.21
N LEU A 455 23.61 -2.43 -22.91
CA LEU A 455 24.83 -1.74 -23.31
C LEU A 455 25.52 -1.01 -22.14
N LEU A 456 24.75 -0.48 -21.20
CA LEU A 456 25.24 0.27 -20.04
C LEU A 456 25.75 -0.67 -18.93
N THR A 457 25.15 -1.84 -18.74
CA THR A 457 25.46 -2.75 -17.61
C THR A 457 26.94 -3.11 -17.50
N PRO A 458 27.66 -3.48 -18.59
CA PRO A 458 29.08 -3.83 -18.54
C PRO A 458 30.00 -2.65 -18.17
N THR A 459 29.56 -1.41 -18.39
CA THR A 459 30.36 -0.21 -18.08
C THR A 459 30.09 0.31 -16.67
N LEU A 460 28.86 0.14 -16.17
CA LEU A 460 28.49 0.53 -14.81
C LEU A 460 29.10 -0.36 -13.71
N SER A 461 29.47 -1.61 -14.02
CA SER A 461 30.08 -2.53 -13.04
C SER A 461 31.52 -2.17 -12.65
N TRP A 462 32.14 -1.17 -13.28
CA TRP A 462 33.55 -0.80 -13.10
C TRP A 462 33.74 0.54 -12.36
N GLY A 463 32.66 1.25 -12.02
CA GLY A 463 32.71 2.56 -11.37
C GLY A 463 32.65 2.51 -9.84
N PRO A 464 33.24 3.50 -9.12
CA PRO A 464 33.24 3.55 -7.66
C PRO A 464 31.86 3.84 -7.04
N HIS A 465 30.87 4.29 -7.82
CA HIS A 465 29.51 4.61 -7.36
C HIS A 465 28.42 4.06 -8.30
N PRO A 466 28.23 2.73 -8.38
CA PRO A 466 27.31 2.11 -9.34
C PRO A 466 25.87 2.62 -9.17
N LEU A 467 25.41 2.85 -7.93
CA LEU A 467 24.04 3.32 -7.66
C LEU A 467 23.74 4.73 -8.14
N PHE A 468 24.72 5.64 -8.03
CA PHE A 468 24.54 7.03 -8.47
C PHE A 468 24.43 7.08 -10.00
N VAL A 469 25.26 6.31 -10.70
CA VAL A 469 25.22 6.21 -12.15
C VAL A 469 23.95 5.50 -12.62
N VAL A 470 23.53 4.40 -11.95
CA VAL A 470 22.25 3.72 -12.19
C VAL A 470 21.08 4.70 -12.01
N GLY A 471 21.09 5.49 -10.94
CA GLY A 471 20.05 6.46 -10.64
C GLY A 471 19.91 7.53 -11.71
N ILE A 472 21.03 8.15 -12.13
CA ILE A 472 21.04 9.15 -13.20
C ILE A 472 20.59 8.55 -14.52
N ALA A 473 21.16 7.40 -14.91
CA ALA A 473 20.79 6.71 -16.15
C ALA A 473 19.31 6.36 -16.16
N GLY A 474 18.79 5.84 -15.04
CA GLY A 474 17.37 5.52 -14.86
C GLY A 474 16.46 6.73 -15.02
N ILE A 475 16.79 7.86 -14.38
CA ILE A 475 16.02 9.10 -14.49
C ILE A 475 16.04 9.64 -15.92
N LEU A 476 17.20 9.67 -16.57
CA LEU A 476 17.33 10.14 -17.95
C LEU A 476 16.51 9.26 -18.91
N LEU A 477 16.64 7.95 -18.81
CA LEU A 477 15.87 7.00 -19.61
C LEU A 477 14.36 7.16 -19.40
N MET A 478 13.94 7.37 -18.15
CA MET A 478 12.54 7.62 -17.82
C MET A 478 12.01 8.91 -18.44
N VAL A 479 12.75 10.02 -18.31
CA VAL A 479 12.35 11.32 -18.87
C VAL A 479 12.34 11.28 -20.40
N LEU A 480 13.36 10.70 -21.04
CA LEU A 480 13.44 10.57 -22.49
C LEU A 480 12.31 9.70 -23.04
N SER A 481 12.02 8.59 -22.37
CA SER A 481 10.93 7.69 -22.77
C SER A 481 9.56 8.33 -22.58
N ALA A 482 9.36 9.06 -21.48
CA ALA A 482 8.13 9.81 -21.26
C ALA A 482 7.94 10.92 -22.31
N TRP A 483 9.03 11.62 -22.66
CA TRP A 483 9.01 12.63 -23.71
C TRP A 483 8.74 12.02 -25.09
N ALA A 484 9.43 10.94 -25.46
CA ALA A 484 9.21 10.24 -26.73
C ALA A 484 7.76 9.71 -26.84
N TRP A 485 7.24 9.12 -25.76
CA TRP A 485 5.84 8.68 -25.71
C TRP A 485 4.87 9.86 -25.86
N PHE A 486 5.12 10.98 -25.19
CA PHE A 486 4.28 12.17 -25.28
C PHE A 486 4.30 12.80 -26.68
N VAL A 487 5.47 12.87 -27.32
CA VAL A 487 5.60 13.37 -28.70
C VAL A 487 4.84 12.48 -29.68
N TRP A 488 4.93 11.16 -29.51
CA TRP A 488 4.30 10.20 -30.42
C TRP A 488 2.79 10.10 -30.23
N THR A 489 2.30 10.13 -28.99
CA THR A 489 0.89 9.85 -28.67
C THR A 489 0.08 11.08 -28.27
N GLY A 490 0.75 12.22 -28.05
CA GLY A 490 0.13 13.48 -27.64
C GLY A 490 -0.83 14.02 -28.68
N THR A 491 -1.99 14.46 -28.21
CA THR A 491 -2.92 15.25 -29.03
C THR A 491 -2.33 16.63 -29.31
N GLU A 492 -2.74 17.28 -30.40
CA GLU A 492 -2.26 18.63 -30.72
C GLU A 492 -2.62 19.64 -29.63
N GLU A 493 -3.80 19.51 -29.00
CA GLU A 493 -4.19 20.33 -27.84
C GLU A 493 -3.23 20.16 -26.65
N GLU A 494 -2.85 18.93 -26.31
CA GLU A 494 -1.88 18.66 -25.25
C GLU A 494 -0.50 19.24 -25.57
N LYS A 495 -0.05 19.11 -26.83
CA LYS A 495 1.24 19.64 -27.29
C LYS A 495 1.27 21.17 -27.24
N VAL A 496 0.20 21.83 -27.70
CA VAL A 496 0.05 23.29 -27.65
C VAL A 496 0.06 23.77 -26.20
N PHE A 497 -0.74 23.15 -25.32
CA PHE A 497 -0.77 23.48 -23.90
C PHE A 497 0.61 23.33 -23.22
N PHE A 498 1.33 22.25 -23.50
CA PHE A 498 2.68 22.06 -22.96
C PHE A 498 3.66 23.11 -23.49
N ARG A 499 3.59 23.42 -24.79
CA ARG A 499 4.45 24.43 -25.42
C ARG A 499 4.24 25.82 -24.79
N GLU A 500 2.99 26.23 -24.58
CA GLU A 500 2.65 27.50 -23.93
C GLU A 500 3.17 27.56 -22.48
N LYS A 501 3.04 26.48 -21.71
CA LYS A 501 3.55 26.42 -20.32
C LYS A 501 5.07 26.41 -20.21
N ILE A 502 5.77 25.81 -21.18
CA ILE A 502 7.24 25.80 -21.20
C ILE A 502 7.75 27.18 -21.61
N LEU A 503 7.17 27.78 -22.65
CA LEU A 503 7.57 29.10 -23.15
C LEU A 503 7.32 30.22 -22.14
N THR A 504 6.28 30.11 -21.31
CA THR A 504 6.00 31.08 -20.23
C THR A 504 6.94 30.97 -19.03
N LYS A 505 7.68 29.86 -18.89
CA LYS A 505 8.64 29.64 -17.78
C LYS A 505 10.11 29.78 -18.18
N LEU A 506 10.42 29.80 -19.47
CA LEU A 506 11.77 30.10 -19.95
C LEU A 506 11.94 31.63 -19.95
N PRO A 507 12.91 32.20 -19.22
CA PRO A 507 13.19 33.62 -19.33
C PRO A 507 13.56 33.90 -20.78
N VAL A 508 12.75 34.70 -21.45
CA VAL A 508 13.06 35.20 -22.79
C VAL A 508 14.33 36.04 -22.63
N ARG A 509 15.47 35.45 -23.01
CA ARG A 509 16.70 36.21 -23.25
C ARG A 509 16.41 37.05 -24.49
N ASN A 510 16.07 38.32 -24.27
CA ASN A 510 16.19 39.36 -25.29
C ASN A 510 17.68 39.64 -25.54
#